data_AF-A0A7J2YZ08-F1
#
_entry.id   AF-A0A7J2YZ08-F1
#
_cell.length_a   1.000
_cell.length_b   1.000
_cell.length_c   1.000
_cell.angle_alpha   90.00
_cell.angle_beta   90.00
_cell.angle_gamma   90.00
#
_symmetry.space_group_name_H-M   'P 1'
#
loop_
_entity.id
_entity.type
_entity.pdbx_description
1 polymer ?
#
loop_
_entity_poly.entity_id
_entity_poly.type
_entity_poly.pdbx_seq_one_letter_code
_entity_poly.pdbx_strand_id
1 'polypeptide(L)' 'MGQTQTLAEKDLLVSLTFHNFSAEMLKEFASKIVKPYFHGNMNEAVRCLMEKAITDEALFNHAVGSKP' A
#
# COMPACT_ATOMS: atom_id res chain seq x y z
N MET A 1 -10.92 25.45 26.36
CA MET A 1 -11.35 24.58 25.24
C MET A 1 -10.22 24.58 24.23
N GLY A 2 -9.62 23.43 23.91
CA GLY A 2 -8.52 23.37 22.94
C GLY A 2 -7.51 22.25 23.19
N GLN A 3 -7.99 21.04 23.51
CA GLN A 3 -7.13 19.85 23.62
C GLN A 3 -7.94 18.62 23.19
N THR A 4 -8.32 18.50 21.91
CA THR A 4 -8.99 17.28 21.44
C THR A 4 -8.99 17.05 19.92
N GLN A 5 -8.13 17.72 19.14
CA GLN A 5 -8.22 17.64 17.66
C GLN A 5 -6.96 17.14 16.93
N THR A 6 -5.99 16.54 17.63
CA THR A 6 -4.73 16.09 17.00
C THR A 6 -4.36 14.63 17.28
N LEU A 7 -5.25 13.83 17.88
CA LEU A 7 -5.07 12.37 18.01
C LEU A 7 -5.87 11.55 16.99
N ALA A 8 -6.84 12.12 16.27
CA ALA A 8 -7.83 11.34 15.54
C ALA A 8 -7.39 10.81 14.16
N GLU A 9 -6.39 11.40 13.50
CA GLU A 9 -6.05 11.03 12.12
C GLU A 9 -5.08 9.84 12.00
N LYS A 10 -4.32 9.52 13.05
CA LYS A 10 -3.35 8.41 13.04
C LYS A 10 -3.95 7.03 13.37
N ASP A 11 -5.17 7.00 13.90
CA ASP A 11 -5.78 5.78 14.43
C ASP A 11 -6.92 5.21 13.56
N LEU A 12 -7.21 5.81 12.41
CA LEU A 12 -8.26 5.32 11.50
C LEU A 12 -7.71 4.23 10.58
N LEU A 13 -7.52 3.03 11.14
CA LEU A 13 -7.21 1.83 10.37
C LEU A 13 -8.49 1.21 9.81
N VAL A 14 -8.48 0.84 8.54
CA VAL A 14 -9.56 0.12 7.88
C VAL A 14 -9.12 -1.29 7.52
N SER A 15 -10.04 -2.25 7.65
CA SER A 15 -9.82 -3.62 7.17
C SER A 15 -10.21 -3.70 5.70
N LEU A 16 -9.40 -4.39 4.90
CA LEU A 16 -9.66 -4.63 3.48
C LEU A 16 -9.95 -6.11 3.25
N THR A 17 -10.95 -6.40 2.43
CA THR A 17 -11.20 -7.74 1.89
C THR A 17 -11.07 -7.67 0.37
N PHE A 18 -10.23 -8.53 -0.20
CA PHE A 18 -10.00 -8.60 -1.63
C PHE A 18 -10.89 -9.65 -2.26
N HIS A 19 -11.59 -9.28 -3.32
CA HIS A 19 -12.48 -10.17 -4.07
C HIS A 19 -11.90 -10.45 -5.46
N ASN A 20 -12.24 -11.62 -6.01
CA ASN A 20 -11.89 -12.03 -7.38
C ASN A 20 -10.37 -12.19 -7.65
N PHE A 21 -9.60 -12.61 -6.64
CA PHE A 21 -8.20 -13.01 -6.81
C PHE A 21 -8.13 -14.51 -7.07
N SER A 22 -7.34 -14.93 -8.06
CA SER A 22 -7.11 -16.36 -8.28
C SER A 22 -6.19 -16.92 -7.18
N ALA A 23 -6.46 -18.16 -6.78
CA ALA A 23 -5.64 -18.84 -5.76
C ALA A 23 -4.17 -18.99 -6.22
N GLU A 24 -3.96 -19.20 -7.52
CA GLU A 24 -2.62 -19.28 -8.11
C GLU A 24 -1.87 -17.96 -7.98
N MET A 25 -2.51 -16.84 -8.31
CA MET A 25 -1.92 -15.51 -8.17
C MET A 25 -1.52 -15.24 -6.72
N LEU A 26 -2.38 -15.55 -5.75
CA LEU A 26 -2.07 -15.39 -4.33
C LEU A 26 -0.92 -16.30 -3.88
N LYS A 27 -0.87 -17.54 -4.36
CA LYS A 27 0.22 -18.48 -4.07
C LYS A 27 1.55 -17.98 -4.62
N GLU A 28 1.56 -17.52 -5.86
CA GLU A 28 2.76 -16.95 -6.49
C GLU A 28 3.21 -15.71 -5.75
N PHE A 29 2.30 -14.79 -5.46
CA PHE A 29 2.59 -13.57 -4.71
C PHE A 29 3.17 -13.89 -3.33
N ALA A 30 2.54 -14.81 -2.59
CA ALA A 30 3.01 -15.23 -1.29
C ALA A 30 4.42 -15.85 -1.34
N SER A 31 4.69 -16.68 -2.35
CA SER A 31 5.95 -17.43 -2.45
C SER A 31 7.10 -16.60 -2.99
N LYS A 32 6.85 -15.78 -4.01
CA LYS A 32 7.87 -14.99 -4.72
C LYS A 32 8.11 -13.63 -4.08
N ILE A 33 7.09 -13.03 -3.46
CA ILE A 33 7.17 -11.66 -2.94
C ILE A 33 7.06 -11.62 -1.41
N VAL A 34 5.98 -12.15 -0.85
CA VAL A 34 5.68 -11.95 0.57
C VAL A 34 6.69 -12.67 1.47
N LYS A 35 6.98 -13.95 1.20
CA LYS A 35 7.95 -14.72 2.01
C LYS A 35 9.37 -14.14 1.95
N PRO A 36 9.95 -13.87 0.77
CA PRO A 36 11.36 -13.47 0.70
C PRO A 36 11.62 -12.04 1.18
N TYR A 37 10.70 -11.11 0.90
CA TYR A 37 10.94 -9.68 1.14
C TYR A 37 10.19 -9.11 2.34
N PHE A 38 9.13 -9.79 2.80
CA PHE A 38 8.27 -9.32 3.88
C PHE A 38 8.11 -10.35 5.00
N HIS A 39 8.99 -11.36 5.07
CA HIS A 39 8.96 -12.43 6.08
C HIS A 39 7.61 -13.16 6.20
N GLY A 40 6.84 -13.22 5.11
CA GLY A 40 5.50 -13.83 5.12
C GLY A 40 4.37 -12.88 5.56
N ASN A 41 4.66 -11.60 5.85
CA ASN A 41 3.67 -10.60 6.22
C ASN A 41 2.93 -10.03 4.99
N MET A 42 1.75 -10.59 4.71
CA MET A 42 0.91 -10.17 3.57
C MET A 42 0.48 -8.69 3.67
N ASN A 43 0.13 -8.23 4.87
CA ASN A 43 -0.38 -6.87 5.07
C ASN A 43 0.69 -5.82 4.77
N GLU A 44 1.92 -6.08 5.20
CA GLU A 44 3.06 -5.21 4.93
C GLU A 44 3.43 -5.19 3.44
N ALA A 45 3.39 -6.35 2.78
CA ALA A 45 3.61 -6.43 1.34
C ALA A 45 2.59 -5.60 0.55
N VAL A 46 1.30 -5.72 0.90
CA VAL A 46 0.22 -4.95 0.25
C VAL A 46 0.37 -3.45 0.51
N ARG A 47 0.67 -3.04 1.76
CA ARG A 47 0.94 -1.63 2.09
C ARG A 47 2.11 -1.08 1.29
N CYS A 48 3.23 -1.81 1.23
CA CYS A 48 4.41 -1.39 0.50
C CYS A 48 4.12 -1.21 -1.00
N LEU A 49 3.34 -2.12 -1.60
CA LEU A 49 2.91 -1.98 -3.00
C LEU A 49 2.04 -0.74 -3.23
N MET A 50 1.11 -0.45 -2.32
CA MET A 50 0.27 0.75 -2.39
C MET A 50 1.11 2.03 -2.26
N GLU A 51 2.00 2.10 -1.28
CA GLU A 51 2.90 3.24 -1.05
C GLU A 51 3.82 3.46 -2.27
N LYS A 52 4.34 2.39 -2.86
CA LYS A 52 5.15 2.45 -4.08
C LYS A 52 4.34 2.97 -5.28
N ALA A 53 3.12 2.45 -5.48
CA ALA A 53 2.26 2.89 -6.58
C ALA A 53 1.91 4.38 -6.50
N ILE A 54 1.62 4.89 -5.28
CA ILE A 54 1.37 6.32 -5.04
C ILE A 54 2.63 7.15 -5.36
N THR A 55 3.80 6.68 -4.94
CA THR A 55 5.07 7.38 -5.19
C THR A 55 5.40 7.43 -6.68
N ASP A 56 5.24 6.31 -7.39
CA ASP A 56 5.50 6.22 -8.83
C ASP A 56 4.55 7.15 -9.62
N GLU A 57 3.28 7.26 -9.22
CA GLU A 57 2.30 8.17 -9.81
C GLU A 57 2.68 9.64 -9.62
N ALA A 58 3.10 10.01 -8.41
CA ALA A 58 3.55 11.36 -8.09
C ALA A 58 4.80 11.75 -8.91
N LEU A 59 5.77 10.83 -9.03
CA LEU A 59 6.97 11.02 -9.84
C LEU A 59 6.64 11.20 -11.32
N PHE A 60 5.74 10.35 -11.85
CA PHE A 60 5.28 10.48 -13.23
C PHE A 60 4.65 11.84 -13.48
N ASN A 61 3.67 12.24 -12.67
CA ASN A 61 2.99 13.54 -12.81
C ASN A 61 3.95 14.73 -12.71
N HIS A 62 4.95 14.66 -11.83
CA HIS A 62 5.98 15.70 -11.76
C HIS A 62 6.82 15.75 -13.04
N ALA A 63 7.17 14.60 -13.62
CA ALA A 63 7.95 14.52 -14.85
C ALA A 63 7.19 14.99 -16.10
N VAL A 64 5.89 14.70 -16.22
CA VAL A 64 5.06 15.12 -17.38
C VAL A 64 4.41 16.49 -17.21
N GLY A 65 4.11 16.92 -15.98
CA GLY A 65 3.58 18.24 -15.66
C GLY A 65 4.62 19.37 -15.77
N SER A 66 5.91 19.01 -15.81
CA SER A 66 7.03 19.89 -16.12
C SER A 66 7.17 20.07 -17.64
N LYS A 67 6.14 20.61 -18.31
CA LYS A 67 6.28 21.09 -19.68
C LYS A 67 6.36 22.63 -19.64
N PRO A 68 7.43 23.26 -20.16
CA PRO A 68 7.56 24.71 -20.18
C PRO A 68 6.49 25.38 -21.04
#